data_AF-A0A556UXT1-F1
#
_entry.id   AF-A0A556UXT1-F1
#
_cell.length_a   1.000
_cell.length_b   1.000
_cell.length_c   1.000
_cell.angle_alpha   90.00
_cell.angle_beta   90.00
_cell.angle_gamma   90.00
#
_symmetry.space_group_name_H-M   'P 1'
#
loop_
_entity.id
_entity.type
_entity.pdbx_description
1 polymer ?
#
loop_
_entity_poly.entity_id
_entity_poly.type
_entity_poly.pdbx_seq_one_letter_code
_entity_poly.pdbx_strand_id
1 'polypeptide(L)'
;MPILLFLIDTSASMNQRTYLGTTYLDIAKGAVEIFMKLRARDPASRGDRYMLVTFDDPPYGVKNLQAYGLTTLGNALRTAFDLLNLNRLVSGIDNYGQGRNPFFLEPSVIITITDGNKLTHSSGVPDELHLPLNSPLPGSELTKEPFRWDQRLFALVLRMPGAAVPDTEQLGSVPSDESAITQMCEVTGGRSYCVRTQRMLNQCLESLVQKVLSGVVINFEKTGPDPPPVGEDGLVDPARPLSSFSPQPWHSCHKLIYVRPNPKTGVPVGHWPIPESFWPDQNSPTLPPRSAHPVVRFSCVDCEPMVIDKLPFDKYELEPSPLTQFILERKSPHIDVVHPFGYLKASTTLTCVNLFVMPYNYPVLLPLLDDLFKVHKLKPNLKWRQAFEMYLKSMPPYFLLPLKKALRMMGAPNLISDNMDCGLSYSVISYLKKLSQQVTFPSDLFMDVYIYCLYRYFIIIC
;
A
#
# COMPACT_ATOMS: atom_id res chain seq x y z
N MET A 1 -7.10 3.59 11.63
CA MET A 1 -7.27 2.36 12.42
C MET A 1 -7.13 1.18 11.47
N PRO A 2 -6.22 0.22 11.71
CA PRO A 2 -6.01 -0.87 10.78
C PRO A 2 -7.11 -1.93 10.87
N ILE A 3 -7.34 -2.63 9.76
CA ILE A 3 -8.17 -3.83 9.69
C ILE A 3 -7.24 -5.04 9.63
N LEU A 4 -7.47 -6.02 10.49
CA LEU A 4 -6.78 -7.31 10.48
C LEU A 4 -7.79 -8.38 10.08
N LEU A 5 -7.60 -8.93 8.88
CA LEU A 5 -8.47 -9.98 8.34
C LEU A 5 -7.73 -11.31 8.42
N PHE A 6 -8.26 -12.24 9.22
CA PHE A 6 -7.78 -13.61 9.24
C PHE A 6 -8.51 -14.40 8.17
N LEU A 7 -7.75 -14.95 7.22
CA LEU A 7 -8.27 -15.87 6.21
C LEU A 7 -7.84 -17.27 6.61
N ILE A 8 -8.75 -18.05 7.20
CA ILE A 8 -8.43 -19.39 7.69
C ILE A 8 -8.91 -20.40 6.67
N ASP A 9 -7.98 -21.23 6.20
CA ASP A 9 -8.30 -22.40 5.41
C ASP A 9 -9.10 -23.39 6.27
N THR A 10 -10.36 -23.61 5.88
CA THR A 10 -11.26 -24.59 6.50
C THR A 10 -11.41 -25.84 5.65
N SER A 11 -10.55 -26.06 4.64
CA SER A 11 -10.66 -27.23 3.77
C SER A 11 -10.38 -28.55 4.49
N ALA A 12 -10.82 -29.66 3.90
CA ALA A 12 -10.69 -30.99 4.50
C ALA A 12 -9.24 -31.40 4.80
N SER A 13 -8.26 -30.88 4.05
CA SER A 13 -6.83 -31.18 4.25
C SER A 13 -6.27 -30.63 5.58
N MET A 14 -6.92 -29.62 6.16
CA MET A 14 -6.57 -29.05 7.47
C MET A 14 -6.86 -30.00 8.65
N ASN A 15 -7.50 -31.16 8.40
CA ASN A 15 -7.69 -32.22 9.40
C ASN A 15 -6.45 -33.07 9.67
N GLN A 16 -5.37 -32.90 8.90
CA GLN A 16 -4.14 -33.66 9.12
C GLN A 16 -3.54 -33.36 10.50
N ARG A 17 -3.03 -34.41 11.14
CA ARG A 17 -2.46 -34.33 12.49
C ARG A 17 -0.96 -34.11 12.46
N THR A 18 -0.51 -33.30 13.40
CA THR A 18 0.91 -32.98 13.60
C THR A 18 1.54 -33.94 14.61
N TYR A 19 2.86 -33.86 14.75
CA TYR A 19 3.60 -34.52 15.83
C TYR A 19 3.12 -34.14 17.25
N LEU A 20 2.39 -33.03 17.39
CA LEU A 20 1.78 -32.59 18.66
C LEU A 20 0.43 -33.28 18.96
N GLY A 21 -0.10 -34.07 18.02
CA GLY A 21 -1.40 -34.73 18.13
C GLY A 21 -2.61 -33.85 17.78
N THR A 22 -2.41 -32.55 17.56
CA THR A 22 -3.43 -31.58 17.12
C THR A 22 -3.54 -31.49 15.60
N THR A 23 -4.70 -31.05 15.10
CA THR A 23 -4.89 -30.79 13.66
C THR A 23 -4.28 -29.45 13.23
N TYR A 24 -4.08 -29.24 11.93
CA TYR A 24 -3.64 -27.94 11.43
C TYR A 24 -4.66 -26.83 11.71
N LEU A 25 -5.96 -27.13 11.66
CA LEU A 25 -7.00 -26.17 12.02
C LEU A 25 -6.91 -25.74 13.49
N ASP A 26 -6.62 -26.67 14.41
CA ASP A 26 -6.44 -26.34 15.83
C ASP A 26 -5.22 -25.43 16.04
N ILE A 27 -4.14 -25.69 15.29
CA ILE A 27 -2.94 -24.84 15.34
C ILE A 27 -3.23 -23.46 14.74
N ALA A 28 -4.03 -23.38 13.66
CA ALA A 28 -4.45 -22.11 13.09
C ALA A 28 -5.26 -21.26 14.10
N LYS A 29 -6.23 -21.87 14.80
CA LYS A 29 -7.00 -21.23 15.88
C LYS A 29 -6.07 -20.70 16.98
N GLY A 30 -5.15 -21.56 17.46
CA GLY A 30 -4.16 -21.18 18.46
C GLY A 30 -3.23 -20.05 17.99
N ALA A 31 -2.84 -20.04 16.71
CA ALA A 31 -2.02 -18.97 16.13
C ALA A 31 -2.75 -17.61 16.15
N VAL A 32 -4.05 -17.60 15.82
CA VAL A 32 -4.88 -16.38 15.89
C VAL A 32 -4.97 -15.86 17.33
N GLU A 33 -5.18 -16.74 18.31
CA GLU A 33 -5.19 -16.34 19.72
C GLU A 33 -3.84 -15.76 20.18
N ILE A 34 -2.74 -16.43 19.85
CA ILE A 34 -1.40 -15.97 20.19
C ILE A 34 -1.14 -14.61 19.54
N PHE A 35 -1.50 -14.44 18.28
CA PHE A 35 -1.40 -13.16 17.58
C PHE A 35 -2.19 -12.06 18.29
N MET A 36 -3.46 -12.32 18.65
CA MET A 36 -4.29 -11.37 19.39
C MET A 36 -3.66 -10.98 20.73
N LYS A 37 -3.12 -11.96 21.47
CA LYS A 37 -2.41 -11.72 22.75
C LYS A 37 -1.14 -10.89 22.56
N LEU A 38 -0.36 -11.15 21.51
CA LEU A 38 0.83 -10.37 21.18
C LEU A 38 0.47 -8.94 20.77
N ARG A 39 -0.55 -8.77 19.93
CA ARG A 39 -1.02 -7.47 19.45
C ARG A 39 -1.64 -6.63 20.57
N ALA A 40 -2.33 -7.26 21.53
CA ALA A 40 -2.88 -6.60 22.70
C ALA A 40 -1.82 -5.95 23.62
N ARG A 41 -0.53 -6.33 23.49
CA ARG A 41 0.58 -5.69 24.21
C ARG A 41 0.86 -4.28 23.69
N ASP A 42 0.54 -3.99 22.43
CA ASP A 42 0.70 -2.67 21.84
C ASP A 42 -0.53 -1.80 22.16
N PRO A 43 -0.38 -0.63 22.82
CA PRO A 43 -1.49 0.30 23.08
C PRO A 43 -2.25 0.75 21.83
N ALA A 44 -1.59 0.74 20.66
CA ALA A 44 -2.22 1.11 19.38
C ALA A 44 -3.31 0.12 18.95
N SER A 45 -3.35 -1.09 19.52
CA SER A 45 -4.29 -2.15 19.14
C SER A 45 -5.75 -1.91 19.55
N ARG A 46 -6.02 -0.92 20.42
CA ARG A 46 -7.39 -0.60 20.88
C ARG A 46 -8.34 -0.14 19.76
N GLY A 47 -7.79 0.37 18.66
CA GLY A 47 -8.57 0.79 17.49
C GLY A 47 -8.63 -0.25 16.37
N ASP A 48 -7.99 -1.41 16.54
CA ASP A 48 -7.91 -2.42 15.50
C ASP A 48 -9.26 -3.09 15.27
N ARG A 49 -9.64 -3.27 14.00
CA ARG A 49 -10.83 -4.04 13.61
C ARG A 49 -10.40 -5.41 13.14
N TYR A 50 -11.05 -6.45 13.64
CA TYR A 50 -10.74 -7.82 13.27
C TYR A 50 -11.87 -8.43 12.46
N MET A 51 -11.52 -9.10 11.36
CA MET A 51 -12.45 -9.82 10.48
C MET A 51 -11.97 -11.25 10.32
N LEU A 52 -12.91 -12.17 10.11
CA LEU A 52 -12.63 -13.57 9.82
C LEU A 52 -13.31 -13.96 8.52
N VAL A 53 -12.55 -14.58 7.62
CA VAL A 53 -13.03 -15.16 6.37
C VAL A 53 -12.57 -16.62 6.30
N THR A 54 -13.45 -17.49 5.85
CA THR A 54 -13.20 -18.92 5.63
C THR A 54 -13.29 -19.24 4.14
N PHE A 55 -13.02 -20.49 3.75
CA PHE A 55 -13.13 -20.92 2.34
C PHE A 55 -14.54 -21.30 1.92
N ASP A 56 -15.47 -21.35 2.88
CA ASP A 56 -16.88 -21.64 2.65
C ASP A 56 -17.63 -20.42 2.11
N ASP A 57 -18.65 -20.68 1.29
CA ASP A 57 -19.54 -19.64 0.82
C ASP A 57 -20.46 -19.16 1.98
N PRO A 58 -20.67 -17.84 2.16
CA PRO A 58 -21.64 -17.34 3.13
C PRO A 58 -23.04 -17.94 2.88
N PRO A 59 -23.86 -18.19 3.93
CA PRO A 59 -23.81 -17.58 5.27
C PRO A 59 -23.32 -18.50 6.40
N TYR A 60 -22.54 -19.56 6.12
CA TYR A 60 -22.22 -20.57 7.13
C TYR A 60 -21.22 -20.09 8.21
N GLY A 61 -21.75 -19.75 9.39
CA GLY A 61 -21.37 -20.39 10.66
C GLY A 61 -20.02 -20.07 11.30
N VAL A 62 -19.74 -18.79 11.61
CA VAL A 62 -18.57 -18.35 12.43
C VAL A 62 -18.46 -19.06 13.80
N LYS A 63 -19.53 -19.70 14.29
CA LYS A 63 -19.59 -20.22 15.66
C LYS A 63 -18.90 -21.55 15.92
N ASN A 64 -18.42 -22.28 14.91
CA ASN A 64 -17.62 -23.50 15.09
C ASN A 64 -16.85 -23.79 13.80
N LEU A 65 -15.63 -23.27 13.67
CA LEU A 65 -14.77 -23.59 12.52
C LEU A 65 -14.51 -25.10 12.49
N GLN A 66 -15.00 -25.75 11.44
CA GLN A 66 -14.78 -27.15 11.13
C GLN A 66 -14.00 -27.24 9.82
N ALA A 67 -13.08 -28.20 9.73
CA ALA A 67 -12.32 -28.43 8.52
C ALA A 67 -13.09 -29.36 7.58
N TYR A 68 -13.79 -28.81 6.58
CA TYR A 68 -14.51 -29.54 5.55
C TYR A 68 -14.47 -28.77 4.21
N GLY A 69 -14.76 -29.48 3.12
CA GLY A 69 -14.84 -28.84 1.80
C GLY A 69 -13.49 -28.70 1.08
N LEU A 70 -13.49 -27.86 0.05
CA LEU A 70 -12.41 -27.71 -0.93
C LEU A 70 -11.50 -26.52 -0.60
N THR A 71 -10.28 -26.57 -1.12
CA THR A 71 -9.23 -25.55 -0.97
C THR A 71 -9.43 -24.44 -2.02
N THR A 72 -10.49 -23.65 -1.87
CA THR A 72 -10.92 -22.58 -2.80
C THR A 72 -10.22 -21.23 -2.52
N LEU A 73 -8.90 -21.25 -2.30
CA LEU A 73 -8.12 -20.09 -1.88
C LEU A 73 -8.36 -18.84 -2.74
N GLY A 74 -8.48 -19.00 -4.07
CA GLY A 74 -8.69 -17.88 -4.98
C GLY A 74 -10.04 -17.17 -4.77
N ASN A 75 -11.10 -17.93 -4.53
CA ASN A 75 -12.43 -17.37 -4.24
C ASN A 75 -12.43 -16.68 -2.86
N ALA A 76 -11.84 -17.34 -1.86
CA ALA A 76 -11.80 -16.82 -0.50
C ALA A 76 -10.98 -15.52 -0.37
N LEU A 77 -9.81 -15.45 -1.04
CA LEU A 77 -9.03 -14.22 -1.14
C LEU A 77 -9.81 -13.11 -1.83
N ARG A 78 -10.54 -13.44 -2.90
CA ARG A 78 -11.35 -12.47 -3.62
C ARG A 78 -12.45 -11.90 -2.74
N THR A 79 -13.20 -12.74 -2.05
CA THR A 79 -14.22 -12.32 -1.08
C THR A 79 -13.62 -11.46 0.04
N ALA A 80 -12.42 -11.79 0.53
CA ALA A 80 -11.72 -10.97 1.51
C ALA A 80 -11.38 -9.57 0.98
N PHE A 81 -10.85 -9.46 -0.24
CA PHE A 81 -10.58 -8.15 -0.86
C PHE A 81 -11.85 -7.36 -1.11
N ASP A 82 -12.89 -8.02 -1.62
CA ASP A 82 -14.22 -7.45 -1.87
C ASP A 82 -14.80 -6.84 -0.58
N LEU A 83 -14.75 -7.58 0.54
CA LEU A 83 -15.18 -7.11 1.87
C LEU A 83 -14.42 -5.87 2.34
N LEU A 84 -13.09 -5.86 2.18
CA LEU A 84 -12.24 -4.72 2.54
C LEU A 84 -12.50 -3.49 1.65
N ASN A 85 -13.00 -3.69 0.43
CA ASN A 85 -13.20 -2.62 -0.54
C ASN A 85 -14.59 -1.97 -0.48
N LEU A 86 -15.58 -2.59 0.18
CA LEU A 86 -16.96 -2.11 0.25
C LEU A 86 -17.07 -0.62 0.62
N ASN A 87 -16.49 -0.22 1.75
CA ASN A 87 -16.74 1.12 2.30
C ASN A 87 -15.75 2.19 1.82
N ARG A 88 -14.79 1.84 0.96
CA ARG A 88 -13.71 2.74 0.58
C ARG A 88 -14.17 3.91 -0.29
N LEU A 89 -15.09 3.64 -1.22
CA LEU A 89 -15.66 4.67 -2.08
C LEU A 89 -16.59 5.60 -1.28
N VAL A 90 -17.40 5.03 -0.38
CA VAL A 90 -18.31 5.79 0.51
C VAL A 90 -17.52 6.68 1.48
N SER A 91 -16.43 6.16 2.03
CA SER A 91 -15.54 6.90 2.94
C SER A 91 -14.67 7.94 2.22
N GLY A 92 -14.69 7.96 0.88
CA GLY A 92 -13.90 8.90 0.07
C GLY A 92 -12.39 8.61 0.08
N ILE A 93 -11.97 7.42 0.48
CA ILE A 93 -10.56 7.01 0.49
C ILE A 93 -10.06 6.87 -0.95
N ASP A 94 -10.85 6.18 -1.79
CA ASP A 94 -10.54 6.01 -3.20
C ASP A 94 -11.16 7.15 -4.03
N ASN A 95 -10.43 8.26 -4.09
CA ASN A 95 -10.84 9.50 -4.77
C ASN A 95 -10.47 9.52 -6.27
N TYR A 96 -11.11 8.64 -7.07
CA TYR A 96 -10.81 8.48 -8.50
C TYR A 96 -10.79 9.80 -9.28
N GLY A 97 -9.69 10.02 -10.03
CA GLY A 97 -9.49 11.21 -10.86
C GLY A 97 -9.05 12.48 -10.11
N GLN A 98 -8.79 12.40 -8.81
CA GLN A 98 -8.37 13.54 -7.98
C GLN A 98 -6.98 13.35 -7.34
N GLY A 99 -6.11 12.59 -8.00
CA GLY A 99 -4.82 12.16 -7.45
C GLY A 99 -5.00 11.11 -6.35
N ARG A 100 -3.89 10.53 -5.87
CA ARG A 100 -3.88 9.54 -4.79
C ARG A 100 -3.31 10.16 -3.53
N ASN A 101 -4.09 10.19 -2.45
CA ASN A 101 -3.66 10.79 -1.19
C ASN A 101 -3.08 9.73 -0.25
N PRO A 102 -1.76 9.70 0.03
CA PRO A 102 -1.18 8.70 0.93
C PRO A 102 -1.70 8.80 2.37
N PHE A 103 -2.29 9.93 2.75
CA PHE A 103 -2.84 10.17 4.08
C PHE A 103 -4.32 9.77 4.22
N PHE A 104 -5.01 9.39 3.14
CA PHE A 104 -6.32 8.75 3.21
C PHE A 104 -6.14 7.24 3.22
N LEU A 105 -6.23 6.64 4.40
CA LEU A 105 -5.82 5.26 4.63
C LEU A 105 -6.84 4.47 5.41
N GLU A 106 -7.01 3.22 4.97
CA GLU A 106 -7.64 2.16 5.74
C GLU A 106 -6.72 0.94 5.69
N PRO A 107 -5.58 1.00 6.42
CA PRO A 107 -4.53 0.01 6.28
C PRO A 107 -5.06 -1.35 6.68
N SER A 108 -4.91 -2.34 5.81
CA SER A 108 -5.47 -3.67 6.02
C SER A 108 -4.40 -4.74 5.88
N VAL A 109 -4.39 -5.69 6.80
CA VAL A 109 -3.46 -6.81 6.82
C VAL A 109 -4.27 -8.10 6.76
N ILE A 110 -4.07 -8.87 5.70
CA ILE A 110 -4.66 -10.19 5.52
C ILE A 110 -3.64 -11.22 6.00
N ILE A 111 -4.03 -12.06 6.95
CA ILE A 111 -3.23 -13.17 7.46
C ILE A 111 -3.90 -14.45 7.01
N THR A 112 -3.38 -15.06 5.95
CA THR A 112 -3.87 -16.34 5.45
C THR A 112 -3.16 -17.48 6.15
N ILE A 113 -3.92 -18.40 6.74
CA ILE A 113 -3.38 -19.62 7.34
C ILE A 113 -3.88 -20.80 6.53
N THR A 114 -2.96 -21.56 5.92
CA THR A 114 -3.27 -22.69 5.04
C THR A 114 -2.22 -23.77 5.20
N ASP A 115 -2.51 -24.99 4.76
CA ASP A 115 -1.53 -26.06 4.64
C ASP A 115 -0.60 -25.89 3.42
N GLY A 116 -0.97 -25.02 2.47
CA GLY A 116 -0.24 -24.75 1.23
C GLY A 116 -0.08 -25.98 0.33
N ASN A 117 -0.97 -26.96 0.50
CA ASN A 117 -1.08 -28.11 -0.39
C ASN A 117 -1.73 -27.71 -1.71
N LYS A 118 -1.99 -28.71 -2.58
CA LYS A 118 -2.61 -28.47 -3.88
C LYS A 118 -3.99 -27.83 -3.73
N LEU A 119 -4.23 -26.78 -4.49
CA LEU A 119 -5.52 -26.08 -4.57
C LEU A 119 -6.57 -27.02 -5.16
N THR A 120 -7.81 -26.98 -4.68
CA THR A 120 -8.88 -27.84 -5.19
C THR A 120 -10.11 -27.03 -5.55
N HIS A 121 -10.62 -27.27 -6.76
CA HIS A 121 -11.89 -26.75 -7.27
C HIS A 121 -12.83 -27.91 -7.61
N SER A 122 -14.11 -27.61 -7.78
CA SER A 122 -15.13 -28.58 -8.22
C SER A 122 -14.79 -29.24 -9.56
N SER A 123 -13.98 -28.58 -10.41
CA SER A 123 -13.55 -29.04 -11.73
C SER A 123 -12.18 -29.72 -11.76
N GLY A 124 -11.41 -29.72 -10.66
CA GLY A 124 -10.08 -30.31 -10.60
C GLY A 124 -9.10 -29.58 -9.69
N VAL A 125 -7.82 -29.88 -9.88
CA VAL A 125 -6.70 -29.39 -9.06
C VAL A 125 -5.84 -28.44 -9.91
N PRO A 126 -5.99 -27.11 -9.80
CA PRO A 126 -5.13 -26.19 -10.53
C PRO A 126 -3.73 -26.11 -9.91
N ASP A 127 -2.72 -25.89 -10.76
CA ASP A 127 -1.36 -25.62 -10.32
C ASP A 127 -1.10 -24.13 -10.04
N GLU A 128 -1.87 -23.23 -10.66
CA GLU A 128 -1.74 -21.78 -10.50
C GLU A 128 -2.93 -21.18 -9.72
N LEU A 129 -2.62 -20.17 -8.89
CA LEU A 129 -3.63 -19.40 -8.16
C LEU A 129 -4.12 -18.24 -9.03
N HIS A 130 -5.27 -18.44 -9.68
CA HIS A 130 -5.99 -17.34 -10.33
C HIS A 130 -7.13 -16.83 -9.46
N LEU A 131 -7.16 -15.51 -9.27
CA LEU A 131 -8.32 -14.85 -8.66
C LEU A 131 -9.37 -14.66 -9.76
N PRO A 132 -10.65 -15.02 -9.52
CA PRO A 132 -11.72 -14.69 -10.46
C PRO A 132 -11.75 -13.16 -10.65
N LEU A 133 -11.69 -12.70 -11.90
CA LEU A 133 -11.60 -11.26 -12.22
C LEU A 133 -12.97 -10.58 -12.32
N ASN A 134 -14.06 -11.34 -12.45
CA ASN A 134 -15.41 -10.78 -12.53
C ASN A 134 -15.86 -10.41 -11.12
N SER A 135 -15.86 -9.12 -10.78
CA SER A 135 -16.42 -8.64 -9.52
C SER A 135 -17.85 -8.15 -9.70
N PRO A 136 -18.79 -8.62 -8.87
CA PRO A 136 -20.14 -8.08 -8.85
C PRO A 136 -20.20 -6.71 -8.15
N LEU A 137 -19.10 -6.25 -7.53
CA LEU A 137 -19.07 -4.99 -6.81
C LEU A 137 -19.11 -3.79 -7.77
N PRO A 138 -20.08 -2.87 -7.57
CA PRO A 138 -20.10 -1.61 -8.30
C PRO A 138 -18.79 -0.83 -8.07
N GLY A 139 -18.12 -0.38 -9.14
CA GLY A 139 -16.89 0.40 -9.04
C GLY A 139 -15.61 -0.44 -9.09
N SER A 140 -15.72 -1.77 -9.17
CA SER A 140 -14.57 -2.66 -9.32
C SER A 140 -13.79 -2.41 -10.61
N GLU A 141 -14.47 -1.97 -11.67
CA GLU A 141 -13.88 -1.63 -12.96
C GLU A 141 -12.96 -0.40 -12.93
N LEU A 142 -12.99 0.40 -11.86
CA LEU A 142 -12.10 1.55 -11.69
C LEU A 142 -10.68 1.15 -11.25
N THR A 143 -10.43 -0.13 -10.96
CA THR A 143 -9.11 -0.64 -10.57
C THR A 143 -8.84 -1.99 -11.21
N LYS A 144 -7.62 -2.18 -11.72
CA LYS A 144 -7.26 -3.38 -12.49
C LYS A 144 -7.13 -4.62 -11.60
N GLU A 145 -6.56 -4.44 -10.41
CA GLU A 145 -6.26 -5.48 -9.45
C GLU A 145 -7.33 -5.53 -8.33
N PRO A 146 -7.56 -6.70 -7.70
CA PRO A 146 -8.57 -6.84 -6.65
C PRO A 146 -8.18 -6.19 -5.31
N PHE A 147 -6.88 -5.93 -5.11
CA PHE A 147 -6.36 -5.34 -3.88
C PHE A 147 -6.06 -3.84 -4.03
N ARG A 148 -5.80 -3.18 -2.90
CA ARG A 148 -5.45 -1.76 -2.80
C ARG A 148 -4.03 -1.57 -2.29
N TRP A 149 -3.46 -0.39 -2.54
CA TRP A 149 -2.09 -0.05 -2.13
C TRP A 149 -1.82 -0.07 -0.62
N ASP A 150 -2.85 -0.03 0.22
CA ASP A 150 -2.77 -0.10 1.69
C ASP A 150 -3.21 -1.48 2.23
N GLN A 151 -3.38 -2.47 1.35
CA GLN A 151 -3.73 -3.86 1.69
C GLN A 151 -2.51 -4.76 1.49
N ARG A 152 -2.12 -5.50 2.54
CA ARG A 152 -0.95 -6.40 2.50
C ARG A 152 -1.34 -7.82 2.88
N LEU A 153 -0.84 -8.81 2.14
CA LEU A 153 -1.11 -10.23 2.35
C LEU A 153 0.11 -10.93 2.96
N PHE A 154 -0.09 -11.58 4.10
CA PHE A 154 0.87 -12.50 4.70
C PHE A 154 0.29 -13.90 4.74
N ALA A 155 1.09 -14.90 4.39
CA ALA A 155 0.68 -16.30 4.42
C ALA A 155 1.48 -17.07 5.47
N LEU A 156 0.80 -17.78 6.37
CA LEU A 156 1.37 -18.78 7.26
C LEU A 156 1.05 -20.16 6.66
N VAL A 157 2.04 -20.74 6.00
CA VAL A 157 1.91 -22.07 5.39
C VAL A 157 2.38 -23.10 6.40
N LEU A 158 1.43 -23.87 6.93
CA LEU A 158 1.69 -24.91 7.91
C LEU A 158 2.27 -26.15 7.20
N ARG A 159 3.52 -26.48 7.48
CA ARG A 159 4.22 -27.68 6.99
C ARG A 159 4.85 -28.46 8.15
N MET A 160 4.09 -28.60 9.23
CA MET A 160 4.50 -29.35 10.42
C MET A 160 4.39 -30.86 10.16
N PRO A 161 5.45 -31.65 10.39
CA PRO A 161 5.43 -33.08 10.13
C PRO A 161 4.51 -33.83 11.10
N GLY A 162 3.99 -34.99 10.68
CA GLY A 162 3.21 -35.87 11.56
C GLY A 162 4.06 -36.67 12.54
N ALA A 163 5.34 -36.88 12.23
CA ALA A 163 6.31 -37.55 13.10
C ALA A 163 7.30 -36.51 13.68
N ALA A 164 7.72 -36.71 14.91
CA ALA A 164 8.77 -35.90 15.52
C ALA A 164 10.10 -36.18 14.79
N VAL A 165 10.58 -35.18 14.06
CA VAL A 165 11.92 -35.21 13.43
C VAL A 165 12.88 -34.51 14.38
N PRO A 166 14.07 -35.06 14.68
CA PRO A 166 15.05 -34.37 15.50
C PRO A 166 15.46 -33.04 14.84
N ASP A 167 15.39 -31.96 15.61
CA ASP A 167 15.68 -30.58 15.17
C ASP A 167 17.09 -30.51 14.55
N THR A 168 17.13 -30.40 13.22
CA THR A 168 18.36 -30.06 12.47
C THR A 168 18.30 -28.60 12.02
N GLU A 169 17.64 -27.73 12.79
CA GLU A 169 17.33 -26.38 12.35
C GLU A 169 18.43 -25.37 12.71
N GLN A 170 18.90 -24.66 11.67
CA GLN A 170 19.77 -23.50 11.78
C GLN A 170 19.04 -22.36 12.50
N LEU A 171 19.72 -21.74 13.46
CA LEU A 171 19.25 -20.57 14.21
C LEU A 171 19.16 -19.36 13.25
N GLY A 172 18.03 -19.21 12.55
CA GLY A 172 17.87 -18.20 11.49
C GLY A 172 16.43 -17.71 11.32
N SER A 173 16.24 -16.77 10.39
CA SER A 173 14.91 -16.26 10.05
C SER A 173 14.05 -17.33 9.38
N VAL A 174 12.75 -17.36 9.68
CA VAL A 174 11.82 -18.30 9.02
C VAL A 174 11.87 -18.13 7.50
N PRO A 175 12.10 -19.22 6.72
CA PRO A 175 12.16 -19.16 5.27
C PRO A 175 10.80 -18.82 4.67
N SER A 176 10.84 -18.27 3.45
CA SER A 176 9.63 -18.12 2.64
C SER A 176 9.16 -19.48 2.13
N ASP A 177 7.88 -19.59 1.84
CA ASP A 177 7.33 -20.80 1.24
C ASP A 177 7.39 -20.73 -0.30
N GLU A 178 7.36 -21.87 -0.98
CA GLU A 178 7.30 -21.98 -2.45
C GLU A 178 5.92 -22.48 -2.88
N SER A 179 4.85 -21.82 -2.42
CA SER A 179 3.46 -22.09 -2.81
C SER A 179 2.88 -20.98 -3.68
N ALA A 180 1.78 -21.28 -4.37
CA ALA A 180 1.10 -20.36 -5.27
C ALA A 180 0.67 -19.02 -4.60
N ILE A 181 0.44 -19.01 -3.28
CA ILE A 181 0.10 -17.79 -2.53
C ILE A 181 1.30 -16.83 -2.39
N THR A 182 2.54 -17.31 -2.54
CA THR A 182 3.76 -16.52 -2.32
C THR A 182 3.85 -15.35 -3.30
N GLN A 183 3.53 -15.58 -4.58
CA GLN A 183 3.52 -14.52 -5.58
C GLN A 183 2.52 -13.41 -5.22
N MET A 184 1.33 -13.78 -4.73
CA MET A 184 0.33 -12.80 -4.29
C MET A 184 0.77 -12.02 -3.04
N CYS A 185 1.46 -12.70 -2.11
CA CYS A 185 2.05 -12.05 -0.94
C CYS A 185 3.10 -11.01 -1.38
N GLU A 186 4.00 -11.36 -2.29
CA GLU A 186 5.04 -10.45 -2.79
C GLU A 186 4.45 -9.25 -3.55
N VAL A 187 3.47 -9.49 -4.43
CA VAL A 187 2.82 -8.45 -5.22
C VAL A 187 2.13 -7.41 -4.33
N THR A 188 1.48 -7.83 -3.25
CA THR A 188 0.83 -6.93 -2.27
C THR A 188 1.79 -6.29 -1.26
N GLY A 189 3.10 -6.56 -1.32
CA GLY A 189 4.08 -6.02 -0.39
C GLY A 189 4.11 -6.73 0.98
N GLY A 190 3.64 -7.98 1.04
CA GLY A 190 3.75 -8.86 2.19
C GLY A 190 4.74 -10.02 1.95
N ARG A 191 4.53 -11.14 2.64
CA ARG A 191 5.45 -12.30 2.62
C ARG A 191 4.75 -13.60 3.03
N SER A 192 5.13 -14.72 2.41
CA SER A 192 4.78 -16.07 2.88
C SER A 192 5.83 -16.61 3.87
N TYR A 193 5.38 -17.38 4.86
CA TYR A 193 6.22 -18.02 5.86
C TYR A 193 5.99 -19.53 5.83
N CYS A 194 7.07 -20.30 5.71
CA CYS A 194 7.02 -21.76 5.77
C CYS A 194 7.21 -22.22 7.22
N VAL A 195 6.13 -22.65 7.88
CA VAL A 195 6.11 -23.00 9.31
C VAL A 195 6.25 -24.51 9.48
N ARG A 196 7.42 -24.97 9.95
CA ARG A 196 7.69 -26.41 10.19
C ARG A 196 7.58 -26.83 11.66
N THR A 197 7.76 -25.89 12.58
CA THR A 197 7.73 -26.14 14.03
C THR A 197 6.90 -25.08 14.75
N GLN A 198 6.41 -25.42 15.96
CA GLN A 198 5.69 -24.48 16.81
C GLN A 198 6.55 -23.25 17.18
N ARG A 199 7.87 -23.43 17.30
CA ARG A 199 8.81 -22.33 17.57
C ARG A 199 8.87 -21.35 16.41
N MET A 200 8.97 -21.85 15.17
CA MET A 200 8.93 -21.00 13.98
C MET A 200 7.61 -20.25 13.87
N LEU A 201 6.48 -20.90 14.21
CA LEU A 201 5.17 -20.25 14.23
C LEU A 201 5.18 -19.04 15.16
N ASN A 202 5.66 -19.20 16.40
CA ASN A 202 5.73 -18.11 17.37
C ASN A 202 6.63 -16.96 16.87
N GLN A 203 7.80 -17.27 16.30
CA GLN A 203 8.69 -16.26 15.72
C GLN A 203 8.05 -15.50 14.55
N CYS A 204 7.30 -16.20 13.69
CA CYS A 204 6.53 -15.57 12.61
C CYS A 204 5.48 -14.61 13.15
N LEU A 205 4.72 -15.03 14.16
CA LEU A 205 3.67 -14.20 14.76
C LEU A 205 4.25 -12.94 15.40
N GLU A 206 5.37 -13.05 16.12
CA GLU A 206 6.09 -11.90 16.68
C GLU A 206 6.57 -10.93 15.58
N SER A 207 7.14 -11.45 14.49
CA SER A 207 7.54 -10.63 13.34
C SER A 207 6.34 -9.98 12.63
N LEU A 208 5.23 -10.70 12.51
CA LEU A 208 4.03 -10.22 11.81
C LEU A 208 3.38 -9.06 12.57
N VAL A 209 3.32 -9.11 13.91
CA VAL A 209 2.81 -8.00 14.73
C VAL A 209 3.59 -6.70 14.49
N GLN A 210 4.92 -6.79 14.33
CA GLN A 210 5.77 -5.62 14.02
C GLN A 210 5.53 -5.08 12.60
N LYS A 211 4.99 -5.90 11.69
CA LYS A 211 4.67 -5.52 10.31
C LYS A 211 3.28 -4.91 10.16
N VAL A 212 2.47 -4.83 11.21
CA VAL A 212 1.17 -4.12 11.22
C VAL A 212 1.41 -2.61 11.31
N LEU A 213 1.93 -2.06 10.22
CA LEU A 213 2.28 -0.65 10.05
C LEU A 213 1.29 0.04 9.10
N SER A 214 1.14 1.35 9.32
CA SER A 214 0.35 2.23 8.46
C SER A 214 1.22 2.76 7.32
N GLY A 215 0.82 2.50 6.08
CA GLY A 215 1.56 2.93 4.91
C GLY A 215 0.89 2.50 3.61
N VAL A 216 1.46 2.95 2.50
CA VAL A 216 1.01 2.58 1.15
C VAL A 216 2.18 2.02 0.35
N VAL A 217 1.90 1.04 -0.49
CA VAL A 217 2.88 0.43 -1.39
C VAL A 217 2.97 1.23 -2.68
N ILE A 218 4.19 1.57 -3.07
CA ILE A 218 4.52 2.28 -4.30
C ILE A 218 5.54 1.44 -5.07
N ASN A 219 5.36 1.35 -6.40
CA ASN A 219 6.37 0.80 -7.29
C ASN A 219 7.28 1.93 -7.78
N PHE A 220 8.57 1.86 -7.45
CA PHE A 220 9.57 2.78 -7.94
C PHE A 220 10.28 2.17 -9.14
N GLU A 221 10.34 2.91 -10.25
CA GLU A 221 11.03 2.49 -11.48
C GLU A 221 12.08 3.53 -11.88
N LYS A 222 13.31 3.07 -12.11
CA LYS A 222 14.38 3.93 -12.58
C LYS A 222 14.20 4.28 -14.06
N THR A 223 14.42 5.54 -14.40
CA THR A 223 14.55 6.03 -15.77
C THR A 223 15.86 6.78 -15.98
N GLY A 224 16.34 6.82 -17.23
CA GLY A 224 17.61 7.46 -17.58
C GLY A 224 18.85 6.62 -17.27
N PRO A 225 20.06 7.13 -17.57
CA PRO A 225 21.32 6.42 -17.35
C PRO A 225 21.59 6.19 -15.86
N ASP A 226 22.39 5.18 -15.53
CA ASP A 226 22.87 4.98 -14.15
C ASP A 226 23.82 6.12 -13.78
N PRO A 227 23.77 6.63 -12.54
CA PRO A 227 24.77 7.59 -12.10
C PRO A 227 26.14 6.91 -12.12
N PRO A 228 27.23 7.65 -12.39
CA PRO A 228 28.57 7.09 -12.37
C PRO A 228 28.83 6.36 -11.03
N PRO A 229 29.61 5.26 -11.05
CA PRO A 229 30.01 4.60 -9.82
C PRO A 229 30.72 5.59 -8.91
N VAL A 230 30.41 5.57 -7.61
CA VAL A 230 31.15 6.35 -6.61
C VAL A 230 32.57 5.78 -6.58
N GLY A 231 33.50 6.43 -7.25
CA GLY A 231 34.90 6.04 -7.28
C GLY A 231 35.66 6.75 -6.17
N GLU A 232 36.36 5.97 -5.35
CA GLU A 232 37.60 6.40 -4.72
C GLU A 232 38.49 7.12 -5.74
N ASP A 233 39.21 8.13 -5.27
CA ASP A 233 40.20 8.87 -6.03
C ASP A 233 41.09 7.93 -6.88
N GLY A 234 40.99 8.10 -8.20
CA GLY A 234 42.00 7.72 -9.19
C GLY A 234 42.45 6.25 -9.22
N LEU A 235 41.87 5.47 -10.14
CA LEU A 235 42.53 4.51 -11.05
C LEU A 235 41.43 3.72 -11.77
N VAL A 236 40.97 4.25 -12.91
CA VAL A 236 39.97 3.58 -13.75
C VAL A 236 40.68 2.51 -14.58
N ASP A 237 40.45 1.25 -14.26
CA ASP A 237 40.93 0.11 -15.06
C ASP A 237 40.13 0.08 -16.39
N PRO A 238 40.75 0.28 -17.57
CA PRO A 238 40.05 0.53 -18.83
C PRO A 238 39.39 -0.71 -19.47
N ALA A 239 39.36 -1.85 -18.75
CA ALA A 239 38.92 -3.14 -19.27
C ALA A 239 37.48 -3.55 -18.90
N ARG A 240 36.72 -2.74 -18.15
CA ARG A 240 35.29 -3.03 -17.89
C ARG A 240 34.40 -2.24 -18.84
N PRO A 241 33.56 -2.90 -19.66
CA PRO A 241 32.62 -2.22 -20.53
C PRO A 241 31.71 -1.26 -19.74
N LEU A 242 31.65 0.00 -20.16
CA LEU A 242 30.69 1.02 -19.73
C LEU A 242 29.29 0.68 -20.25
N SER A 243 28.73 -0.45 -19.81
CA SER A 243 27.37 -0.86 -20.17
C SER A 243 26.75 -1.69 -19.05
N SER A 244 26.41 -1.08 -17.92
CA SER A 244 25.53 -1.71 -16.93
C SER A 244 24.05 -1.57 -17.34
N PHE A 245 23.68 -2.04 -18.53
CA PHE A 245 22.26 -2.21 -18.90
C PHE A 245 21.61 -3.42 -18.22
N SER A 246 22.31 -4.12 -17.34
CA SER A 246 21.74 -5.17 -16.51
C SER A 246 20.79 -4.55 -15.46
N PRO A 247 19.53 -4.99 -15.36
CA PRO A 247 18.61 -4.50 -14.35
C PRO A 247 19.14 -4.82 -12.94
N GLN A 248 19.47 -3.78 -12.18
CA GLN A 248 19.91 -3.93 -10.79
C GLN A 248 18.69 -4.06 -9.86
N PRO A 249 18.80 -4.72 -8.70
CA PRO A 249 17.70 -4.86 -7.74
C PRO A 249 17.10 -3.54 -7.23
N TRP A 250 17.81 -2.41 -7.37
CA TRP A 250 17.34 -1.07 -7.01
C TRP A 250 16.65 -0.33 -8.17
N HIS A 251 16.71 -0.84 -9.41
CA HIS A 251 16.07 -0.22 -10.58
C HIS A 251 14.55 -0.35 -10.57
N SER A 252 14.02 -1.41 -9.97
CA SER A 252 12.59 -1.58 -9.77
C SER A 252 12.33 -2.17 -8.39
N CYS A 253 11.53 -1.48 -7.58
CA CYS A 253 11.18 -2.01 -6.26
C CYS A 253 9.78 -1.59 -5.82
N HIS A 254 9.05 -2.55 -5.27
CA HIS A 254 7.77 -2.33 -4.61
C HIS A 254 8.03 -2.14 -3.13
N LYS A 255 7.80 -0.93 -2.61
CA LYS A 255 8.12 -0.61 -1.21
C LYS A 255 7.05 0.19 -0.53
N LEU A 256 6.88 -0.11 0.76
CA LEU A 256 5.99 0.61 1.64
C LEU A 256 6.59 1.99 1.93
N ILE A 257 5.80 3.04 1.76
CA ILE A 257 6.05 4.33 2.38
C ILE A 257 5.23 4.41 3.67
N TYR A 258 5.90 4.70 4.78
CA TYR A 258 5.27 4.81 6.08
C TYR A 258 4.50 6.12 6.18
N VAL A 259 3.24 5.99 6.57
CA VAL A 259 2.36 7.14 6.79
C VAL A 259 2.04 7.17 8.29
N ARG A 260 2.83 7.98 8.99
CA ARG A 260 2.71 8.12 10.45
C ARG A 260 1.58 9.09 10.80
N PRO A 261 0.70 8.75 11.75
CA PRO A 261 -0.29 9.68 12.26
C PRO A 261 0.37 10.90 12.89
N ASN A 262 -0.28 12.07 12.80
CA ASN A 262 0.18 13.26 13.47
C ASN A 262 0.04 13.07 15.00
N PRO A 263 1.08 13.31 15.81
CA PRO A 263 1.02 13.15 17.27
C PRO A 263 -0.08 13.98 17.95
N LYS A 264 -0.46 15.12 17.36
CA LYS A 264 -1.46 16.04 17.92
C LYS A 264 -2.91 15.63 17.63
N THR A 265 -3.17 15.12 16.43
CA THR A 265 -4.53 14.81 15.96
C THR A 265 -4.83 13.32 15.90
N GLY A 266 -3.81 12.45 16.00
CA GLY A 266 -3.97 11.00 15.90
C GLY A 266 -4.30 10.49 14.49
N VAL A 267 -4.37 11.38 13.50
CA VAL A 267 -4.73 11.06 12.10
C VAL A 267 -3.58 11.48 11.18
N PRO A 268 -3.26 10.72 10.12
CA PRO A 268 -2.34 11.18 9.09
C PRO A 268 -2.77 12.52 8.50
N VAL A 269 -1.82 13.45 8.38
CA VAL A 269 -2.06 14.74 7.73
C VAL A 269 -1.11 14.82 6.54
N GLY A 270 -1.65 15.17 5.38
CA GLY A 270 -0.85 15.55 4.23
C GLY A 270 -1.49 16.68 3.44
N HIS A 271 -0.75 17.14 2.45
CA HIS A 271 -1.05 18.33 1.66
C HIS A 271 -1.16 18.02 0.18
N TRP A 272 -0.29 17.16 -0.34
CA TRP A 272 -0.12 16.93 -1.77
C TRP A 272 -0.47 15.48 -2.14
N PRO A 273 -1.37 15.27 -3.12
CA PRO A 273 -1.57 13.94 -3.67
C PRO A 273 -0.39 13.52 -4.53
N ILE A 274 -0.21 12.20 -4.69
CA ILE A 274 0.55 11.62 -5.79
C ILE A 274 -0.30 11.75 -7.07
N PRO A 275 0.24 12.28 -8.18
CA PRO A 275 -0.51 12.45 -9.43
C PRO A 275 -1.08 11.14 -9.97
N GLU A 276 -2.17 11.25 -10.73
CA GLU A 276 -2.66 10.15 -11.56
C GLU A 276 -1.66 9.80 -12.67
N SER A 277 -1.72 8.54 -13.15
CA SER A 277 -0.99 8.10 -14.34
C SER A 277 -1.60 8.60 -15.66
N PHE A 278 -2.71 9.33 -15.59
CA PHE A 278 -3.44 9.88 -16.72
C PHE A 278 -3.86 11.32 -16.41
N TRP A 279 -4.16 12.09 -17.45
CA TRP A 279 -4.71 13.43 -17.31
C TRP A 279 -6.24 13.37 -17.29
N PRO A 280 -6.93 13.83 -16.23
CA PRO A 280 -8.39 13.87 -16.23
C PRO A 280 -8.88 14.91 -17.25
N ASP A 281 -9.62 14.43 -18.25
CA ASP A 281 -10.27 15.28 -19.25
C ASP A 281 -11.73 15.55 -18.86
N GLN A 282 -12.13 16.82 -18.87
CA GLN A 282 -13.51 17.24 -18.59
C GLN A 282 -14.50 16.75 -19.66
N ASN A 283 -14.01 16.39 -20.85
CA ASN A 283 -14.84 15.86 -21.92
C ASN A 283 -14.97 14.33 -21.89
N SER A 284 -14.17 13.64 -21.06
CA SER A 284 -14.21 12.18 -20.99
C SER A 284 -15.44 11.71 -20.19
N PRO A 285 -16.28 10.82 -20.76
CA PRO A 285 -17.45 10.31 -20.06
C PRO A 285 -17.09 9.31 -18.95
N THR A 286 -15.92 8.68 -19.03
CA THR A 286 -15.45 7.63 -18.13
C THR A 286 -14.01 7.88 -17.67
N LEU A 287 -13.61 7.23 -16.58
CA LEU A 287 -12.24 7.24 -16.07
C LEU A 287 -11.50 5.96 -16.48
N PRO A 288 -10.21 6.05 -16.83
CA PRO A 288 -9.39 4.85 -17.03
C PRO A 288 -9.14 4.15 -15.68
N PRO A 289 -9.03 2.81 -15.69
CA PRO A 289 -8.81 2.03 -14.48
C PRO A 289 -7.41 2.29 -13.89
N ARG A 290 -7.35 2.50 -12.57
CA ARG A 290 -6.11 2.65 -11.82
C ARG A 290 -5.41 1.30 -11.63
N SER A 291 -4.08 1.30 -11.62
CA SER A 291 -3.32 0.21 -10.98
C SER A 291 -3.45 0.32 -9.46
N ALA A 292 -3.45 -0.78 -8.72
CA ALA A 292 -3.45 -0.76 -7.26
C ALA A 292 -2.24 0.03 -6.74
N HIS A 293 -1.04 -0.31 -7.20
CA HIS A 293 0.19 0.41 -6.86
C HIS A 293 0.52 1.48 -7.91
N PRO A 294 0.72 2.75 -7.51
CA PRO A 294 1.20 3.76 -8.44
C PRO A 294 2.64 3.44 -8.85
N VAL A 295 2.94 3.61 -10.13
CA VAL A 295 4.29 3.47 -10.69
C VAL A 295 4.93 4.85 -10.72
N VAL A 296 5.85 5.08 -9.80
CA VAL A 296 6.60 6.34 -9.68
C VAL A 296 7.96 6.15 -10.32
N ARG A 297 8.18 6.89 -11.41
CA ARG A 297 9.47 6.88 -12.08
C ARG A 297 10.42 7.88 -11.42
N PHE A 298 11.69 7.49 -11.28
CA PHE A 298 12.73 8.35 -10.74
C PHE A 298 13.97 8.28 -11.61
N SER A 299 14.71 9.38 -11.69
CA SER A 299 16.02 9.41 -12.34
C SER A 299 17.09 9.87 -11.36
N CYS A 300 18.34 9.65 -11.72
CA CYS A 300 19.49 9.93 -10.88
C CYS A 300 20.15 11.25 -11.30
N VAL A 301 19.46 12.37 -11.08
CA VAL A 301 19.96 13.72 -11.37
C VAL A 301 20.16 14.47 -10.06
N ASP A 302 21.36 14.99 -9.87
CA ASP A 302 21.68 15.87 -8.73
C ASP A 302 20.95 17.19 -8.91
N CYS A 303 20.09 17.53 -7.94
CA CYS A 303 19.38 18.80 -7.90
C CYS A 303 19.35 19.30 -6.45
N GLU A 304 19.83 20.52 -6.23
CA GLU A 304 19.68 21.16 -4.92
C GLU A 304 18.23 21.62 -4.75
N PRO A 305 17.47 21.07 -3.78
CA PRO A 305 16.09 21.46 -3.59
C PRO A 305 16.05 22.89 -3.07
N MET A 306 15.46 23.78 -3.87
CA MET A 306 15.17 25.15 -3.44
C MET A 306 14.19 25.12 -2.25
N VAL A 307 14.50 25.87 -1.20
CA VAL A 307 13.68 25.90 0.03
C VAL A 307 12.91 27.20 0.10
N ILE A 308 11.59 27.10 0.17
CA ILE A 308 10.67 28.23 0.38
C ILE A 308 10.09 28.15 1.78
N ASP A 309 10.19 29.25 2.54
CA ASP A 309 9.64 29.33 3.88
C ASP A 309 8.11 29.12 3.87
N LYS A 310 7.61 28.36 4.85
CA LYS A 310 6.17 28.04 5.06
C LYS A 310 5.45 27.29 3.93
N LEU A 311 6.13 26.88 2.86
CA LEU A 311 5.52 25.98 1.89
C LEU A 311 5.31 24.61 2.55
N PRO A 312 4.06 24.11 2.68
CA PRO A 312 3.85 22.78 3.21
C PRO A 312 4.40 21.73 2.23
N PHE A 313 4.99 20.68 2.77
CA PHE A 313 5.42 19.50 2.03
C PHE A 313 5.13 18.26 2.88
N ASP A 314 4.98 17.12 2.21
CA ASP A 314 4.79 15.85 2.91
C ASP A 314 6.08 15.04 2.88
N LYS A 315 6.38 14.39 4.00
CA LYS A 315 7.59 13.57 4.19
C LYS A 315 7.16 12.17 4.60
N TYR A 316 7.44 11.20 3.74
CA TYR A 316 7.17 9.80 4.00
C TYR A 316 8.47 9.00 4.05
N GLU A 317 8.65 8.22 5.10
CA GLU A 317 9.83 7.36 5.24
C GLU A 317 9.63 6.09 4.41
N LEU A 318 10.67 5.66 3.68
CA LEU A 318 10.63 4.43 2.89
C LEU A 318 11.04 3.23 3.75
N GLU A 319 10.39 2.09 3.48
CA GLU A 319 10.84 0.79 3.95
C GLU A 319 12.25 0.47 3.41
N PRO A 320 13.14 -0.09 4.26
CA PRO A 320 14.46 -0.55 3.82
C PRO A 320 14.41 -1.48 2.61
N SER A 321 15.25 -1.18 1.63
CA SER A 321 15.33 -1.86 0.34
C SER A 321 16.69 -1.63 -0.35
N PRO A 322 16.99 -2.38 -1.43
CA PRO A 322 18.15 -2.12 -2.27
C PRO A 322 18.21 -0.66 -2.76
N LEU A 323 17.06 -0.07 -3.09
CA LEU A 323 16.97 1.36 -3.47
C LEU A 323 17.38 2.28 -2.32
N THR A 324 16.89 2.03 -1.10
CA THR A 324 17.28 2.88 0.03
C THR A 324 18.76 2.74 0.37
N GLN A 325 19.33 1.53 0.25
CA GLN A 325 20.76 1.28 0.48
C GLN A 325 21.61 2.06 -0.52
N PHE A 326 21.26 1.97 -1.80
CA PHE A 326 21.92 2.72 -2.87
C PHE A 326 21.92 4.24 -2.64
N ILE A 327 20.80 4.80 -2.19
CA ILE A 327 20.67 6.23 -1.91
C ILE A 327 21.50 6.64 -0.68
N LEU A 328 21.51 5.80 0.37
CA LEU A 328 22.27 6.07 1.60
C LEU A 328 23.79 6.08 1.34
N GLU A 329 24.27 5.24 0.43
CA GLU A 329 25.68 5.18 0.04
C GLU A 329 26.15 6.42 -0.73
N ARG A 330 25.29 7.00 -1.59
CA ARG A 330 25.64 8.12 -2.48
C ARG A 330 25.48 9.51 -1.88
N LYS A 331 24.75 9.67 -0.77
CA LYS A 331 24.49 10.95 -0.05
C LYS A 331 23.91 12.11 -0.87
N SER A 332 23.72 12.00 -2.19
CA SER A 332 23.13 13.06 -3.01
C SER A 332 21.61 12.87 -3.21
N PRO A 333 20.84 13.97 -3.30
CA PRO A 333 19.43 13.92 -3.65
C PRO A 333 19.28 13.59 -5.14
N HIS A 334 18.50 12.54 -5.44
CA HIS A 334 18.23 12.12 -6.81
C HIS A 334 16.74 12.33 -7.08
N ILE A 335 16.38 13.05 -8.16
CA ILE A 335 15.18 12.82 -9.01
C ILE A 335 15.13 13.83 -10.14
N ASP A 336 14.86 13.36 -11.36
CA ASP A 336 14.14 14.15 -12.37
C ASP A 336 13.27 13.29 -13.32
N VAL A 337 12.00 13.60 -13.44
CA VAL A 337 11.15 13.14 -14.55
C VAL A 337 10.42 14.38 -15.05
N VAL A 338 10.15 14.42 -16.35
CA VAL A 338 9.30 15.43 -17.01
C VAL A 338 8.07 15.73 -16.13
N HIS A 339 8.07 16.91 -15.48
CA HIS A 339 7.14 17.37 -14.42
C HIS A 339 7.27 16.64 -13.05
N PRO A 340 8.33 16.93 -12.27
CA PRO A 340 8.55 16.25 -10.99
C PRO A 340 7.56 16.73 -9.92
N PHE A 341 7.08 15.81 -9.10
CA PHE A 341 6.18 16.09 -7.97
C PHE A 341 6.81 15.77 -6.61
N GLY A 342 8.11 15.49 -6.58
CA GLY A 342 8.80 15.11 -5.34
C GLY A 342 10.23 14.68 -5.60
N TYR A 343 10.93 14.31 -4.52
CA TYR A 343 12.30 13.79 -4.59
C TYR A 343 12.58 12.82 -3.43
N LEU A 344 13.59 11.97 -3.60
CA LEU A 344 14.06 10.99 -2.62
C LEU A 344 15.33 11.52 -1.99
N LYS A 345 15.37 11.55 -0.67
CA LYS A 345 16.52 12.08 0.07
C LYS A 345 16.78 11.28 1.33
N ALA A 346 18.04 10.94 1.55
CA ALA A 346 18.51 10.33 2.78
C ALA A 346 18.26 11.25 3.99
N SER A 347 17.95 10.67 5.15
CA SER A 347 17.90 11.43 6.41
C SER A 347 19.28 12.02 6.71
N THR A 348 19.32 13.11 7.49
CA THR A 348 20.59 13.70 7.94
C THR A 348 21.42 12.72 8.78
N THR A 349 20.76 11.79 9.46
CA THR A 349 21.38 10.69 10.22
C THR A 349 21.80 9.50 9.36
N LEU A 350 21.47 9.50 8.05
CA LEU A 350 21.72 8.40 7.11
C LEU A 350 21.16 7.04 7.58
N THR A 351 20.04 7.06 8.32
CA THR A 351 19.38 5.84 8.83
C THR A 351 18.23 5.37 7.96
N CYS A 352 17.61 6.29 7.20
CA CYS A 352 16.48 6.00 6.35
C CYS A 352 16.44 6.95 5.15
N VAL A 353 15.65 6.58 4.15
CA VAL A 353 15.37 7.44 2.98
C VAL A 353 13.94 7.94 3.08
N ASN A 354 13.73 9.19 2.68
CA ASN A 354 12.42 9.82 2.71
C ASN A 354 12.01 10.27 1.31
N LEU A 355 10.75 10.03 0.97
CA LEU A 355 10.06 10.64 -0.14
C LEU A 355 9.48 11.98 0.32
N PHE A 356 9.96 13.05 -0.30
CA PHE A 356 9.39 14.38 -0.16
C PHE A 356 8.39 14.59 -1.29
N VAL A 357 7.11 14.73 -0.96
CA VAL A 357 6.05 15.04 -1.92
C VAL A 357 5.83 16.54 -1.94
N MET A 358 5.93 17.10 -3.14
CA MET A 358 5.92 18.52 -3.46
C MET A 358 4.78 18.83 -4.43
N PRO A 359 4.45 20.12 -4.66
CA PRO A 359 3.56 20.51 -5.73
C PRO A 359 3.98 19.92 -7.08
N TYR A 360 3.00 19.65 -7.95
CA TYR A 360 3.26 19.19 -9.30
C TYR A 360 4.14 20.18 -10.07
N ASN A 361 5.24 19.72 -10.66
CA ASN A 361 6.23 20.57 -11.34
C ASN A 361 6.77 21.71 -10.45
N TYR A 362 7.10 21.37 -9.20
CA TYR A 362 7.62 22.33 -8.22
C TYR A 362 8.83 23.16 -8.68
N PRO A 363 9.77 22.70 -9.54
CA PRO A 363 10.90 23.53 -9.97
C PRO A 363 10.50 24.81 -10.70
N VAL A 364 9.32 24.83 -11.34
CA VAL A 364 8.76 26.04 -11.96
C VAL A 364 8.04 26.91 -10.93
N LEU A 365 7.33 26.29 -9.97
CA LEU A 365 6.55 27.00 -8.96
C LEU A 365 7.45 27.70 -7.91
N LEU A 366 8.51 27.03 -7.44
CA LEU A 366 9.32 27.55 -6.33
C LEU A 366 9.95 28.92 -6.65
N PRO A 367 10.58 29.16 -7.83
CA PRO A 367 11.07 30.49 -8.21
C PRO A 367 9.98 31.55 -8.25
N LEU A 368 8.79 31.20 -8.77
CA LEU A 368 7.65 32.13 -8.80
C LEU A 368 7.21 32.53 -7.39
N LEU A 369 7.18 31.58 -6.45
CA LEU A 369 6.86 31.88 -5.05
C LEU A 369 7.95 32.75 -4.40
N ASP A 370 9.23 32.46 -4.63
CA ASP A 370 10.33 33.26 -4.08
C ASP A 370 10.25 34.73 -4.53
N ASP A 371 10.05 34.95 -5.83
CA ASP A 371 9.87 36.28 -6.41
C ASP A 371 8.64 36.99 -5.83
N LEU A 372 7.55 36.26 -5.61
CA LEU A 372 6.34 36.82 -5.02
C LEU A 372 6.59 37.39 -3.60
N PHE A 373 7.32 36.64 -2.77
CA PHE A 373 7.59 37.04 -1.38
C PHE A 373 8.73 38.05 -1.27
N LYS A 374 9.86 37.83 -1.94
CA LYS A 374 11.06 38.66 -1.82
C LYS A 374 10.98 39.95 -2.65
N VAL A 375 10.54 39.85 -3.90
CA VAL A 375 10.55 40.96 -4.85
C VAL A 375 9.24 41.73 -4.81
N HIS A 376 8.11 41.02 -4.91
CA HIS A 376 6.80 41.64 -5.10
C HIS A 376 6.04 41.92 -3.79
N LYS A 377 6.50 41.41 -2.64
CA LYS A 377 5.85 41.59 -1.33
C LYS A 377 4.33 41.36 -1.39
N LEU A 378 3.92 40.22 -1.96
CA LEU A 378 2.51 39.81 -2.16
C LEU A 378 1.70 40.65 -3.17
N LYS A 379 2.33 41.56 -3.92
CA LYS A 379 1.69 42.36 -4.98
C LYS A 379 2.27 42.02 -6.35
N PRO A 380 1.82 40.91 -6.98
CA PRO A 380 2.41 40.44 -8.24
C PRO A 380 2.12 41.38 -9.41
N ASN A 381 3.14 41.60 -10.24
CA ASN A 381 3.03 42.36 -11.49
C ASN A 381 2.37 41.52 -12.61
N LEU A 382 2.08 42.14 -13.76
CA LEU A 382 1.41 41.46 -14.88
C LEU A 382 2.24 40.27 -15.43
N LYS A 383 3.56 40.44 -15.54
CA LYS A 383 4.47 39.38 -16.04
C LYS A 383 4.44 38.14 -15.14
N TRP A 384 4.50 38.35 -13.83
CA TRP A 384 4.41 37.27 -12.84
C TRP A 384 3.06 36.57 -12.91
N ARG A 385 1.95 37.33 -13.03
CA ARG A 385 0.61 36.75 -13.16
C ARG A 385 0.48 35.87 -14.40
N GLN A 386 1.00 36.32 -15.54
CA GLN A 386 1.03 35.52 -16.77
C GLN A 386 1.85 34.23 -16.60
N ALA A 387 3.03 34.31 -15.97
CA ALA A 387 3.85 33.13 -15.68
C ALA A 387 3.15 32.13 -14.74
N PHE A 388 2.50 32.65 -13.70
CA PHE A 388 1.72 31.84 -12.77
C PHE A 388 0.49 31.20 -13.43
N GLU A 389 -0.23 31.93 -14.27
CA GLU A 389 -1.36 31.38 -15.06
C GLU A 389 -0.91 30.29 -16.03
N MET A 390 0.26 30.44 -16.68
CA MET A 390 0.83 29.38 -17.51
C MET A 390 1.16 28.14 -16.68
N TYR A 391 1.73 28.31 -15.49
CA TYR A 391 1.95 27.20 -14.56
C TYR A 391 0.63 26.51 -14.17
N LEU A 392 -0.41 27.26 -13.80
CA LEU A 392 -1.73 26.70 -13.45
C LEU A 392 -2.35 25.89 -14.60
N LYS A 393 -2.10 26.27 -15.86
CA LYS A 393 -2.55 25.52 -17.05
C LYS A 393 -1.74 24.24 -17.29
N SER A 394 -0.50 24.20 -16.82
CA SER A 394 0.41 23.04 -16.99
C SER A 394 0.24 21.95 -15.93
N MET A 395 -0.49 22.22 -14.84
CA MET A 395 -0.72 21.26 -13.76
C MET A 395 -2.11 20.60 -13.88
N PRO A 396 -2.28 19.36 -13.39
CA PRO A 396 -3.58 18.72 -13.38
C PRO A 396 -4.60 19.54 -12.56
N PRO A 397 -5.85 19.72 -13.02
CA PRO A 397 -6.80 20.64 -12.38
C PRO A 397 -7.08 20.32 -10.89
N TYR A 398 -6.99 19.05 -10.50
CA TYR A 398 -7.21 18.62 -9.11
C TYR A 398 -6.10 19.07 -8.14
N PHE A 399 -4.93 19.49 -8.62
CA PHE A 399 -3.89 20.10 -7.78
C PHE A 399 -4.22 21.54 -7.35
N LEU A 400 -5.21 22.18 -7.96
CA LEU A 400 -5.57 23.56 -7.68
C LEU A 400 -6.02 23.78 -6.23
N LEU A 401 -6.84 22.86 -5.69
CA LEU A 401 -7.35 22.96 -4.33
C LEU A 401 -6.25 22.79 -3.26
N PRO A 402 -5.39 21.75 -3.33
CA PRO A 402 -4.18 21.66 -2.51
C PRO A 402 -3.30 22.92 -2.59
N LEU A 403 -3.06 23.43 -3.81
CA LEU A 403 -2.23 24.61 -4.01
C LEU A 403 -2.83 25.86 -3.36
N LYS A 404 -4.14 26.06 -3.53
CA LYS A 404 -4.86 27.17 -2.89
C LYS A 404 -4.78 27.11 -1.37
N LYS A 405 -4.89 25.91 -0.78
CA LYS A 405 -4.72 25.71 0.66
C LYS A 405 -3.31 26.06 1.12
N ALA A 406 -2.28 25.63 0.37
CA ALA A 406 -0.89 25.98 0.65
C ALA A 406 -0.65 27.49 0.57
N LEU A 407 -1.12 28.16 -0.49
CA LEU A 407 -0.98 29.61 -0.65
C LEU A 407 -1.69 30.40 0.46
N ARG A 408 -2.85 29.93 0.93
CA ARG A 408 -3.54 30.51 2.09
C ARG A 408 -2.69 30.40 3.36
N MET A 409 -2.05 29.26 3.61
CA MET A 409 -1.14 29.08 4.75
C MET A 409 0.10 29.98 4.66
N MET A 410 0.55 30.27 3.45
CA MET A 410 1.67 31.19 3.19
C MET A 410 1.27 32.68 3.21
N GLY A 411 -0.01 33.01 3.41
CA GLY A 411 -0.50 34.40 3.50
C GLY A 411 -0.90 35.03 2.16
N ALA A 412 -1.08 34.23 1.10
CA ALA A 412 -1.45 34.69 -0.24
C ALA A 412 -2.81 34.10 -0.73
N PRO A 413 -3.93 34.31 -0.01
CA PRO A 413 -5.20 33.65 -0.31
C PRO A 413 -5.86 34.07 -1.63
N ASN A 414 -5.56 35.27 -2.13
CA ASN A 414 -6.29 35.91 -3.25
C ASN A 414 -5.65 35.67 -4.63
N LEU A 415 -4.69 34.75 -4.74
CA LEU A 415 -4.01 34.45 -6.00
C LEU A 415 -4.82 33.56 -6.94
N ILE A 416 -5.75 32.77 -6.41
CA ILE A 416 -6.55 31.80 -7.16
C ILE A 416 -8.03 32.09 -6.88
N SER A 417 -8.82 32.26 -7.93
CA SER A 417 -10.27 32.50 -7.84
C SER A 417 -11.02 31.35 -7.14
N ASP A 418 -12.20 31.64 -6.58
CA ASP A 418 -13.07 30.64 -5.94
C ASP A 418 -13.85 29.76 -6.94
N ASN A 419 -14.02 30.22 -8.18
CA ASN A 419 -14.92 29.59 -9.17
C ASN A 419 -14.26 28.56 -10.10
N MET A 420 -13.06 28.06 -9.80
CA MET A 420 -12.41 27.08 -10.66
C MET A 420 -12.81 25.66 -10.26
N ASP A 421 -13.64 25.02 -11.09
CA ASP A 421 -14.16 23.68 -10.84
C ASP A 421 -13.09 22.58 -10.96
N CYS A 422 -13.25 21.55 -10.13
CA CYS A 422 -12.33 20.44 -9.95
C CYS A 422 -12.38 19.43 -11.11
N GLY A 423 -11.92 19.81 -12.30
CA GLY A 423 -11.30 18.96 -13.33
C GLY A 423 -12.04 17.74 -13.93
N LEU A 424 -13.09 17.23 -13.31
CA LEU A 424 -13.81 16.02 -13.70
C LEU A 424 -15.09 16.37 -14.44
N SER A 425 -15.47 15.52 -15.38
CA SER A 425 -16.73 15.65 -16.10
C SER A 425 -17.93 15.41 -15.18
N TYR A 426 -19.05 16.06 -15.47
CA TYR A 426 -20.30 15.87 -14.71
C TYR A 426 -20.77 14.41 -14.71
N SER A 427 -20.59 13.70 -15.84
CA SER A 427 -20.94 12.29 -15.95
C SER A 427 -20.13 11.42 -14.99
N VAL A 428 -18.83 11.65 -14.87
CA VAL A 428 -17.95 10.94 -13.93
C VAL A 428 -18.37 11.23 -12.48
N ILE A 429 -18.61 12.49 -12.14
CA ILE A 429 -19.04 12.87 -10.79
C ILE A 429 -20.37 12.20 -10.42
N SER A 430 -21.34 12.23 -11.34
CA SER A 430 -22.65 11.58 -11.15
C SER A 430 -22.51 10.07 -11.00
N TYR A 431 -21.65 9.45 -11.81
CA TYR A 431 -21.36 8.02 -11.76
C TYR A 431 -20.75 7.60 -10.41
N LEU A 432 -19.71 8.28 -9.95
CA LEU A 432 -19.07 8.01 -8.65
C LEU A 432 -20.05 8.18 -7.49
N LYS A 433 -20.91 9.20 -7.53
CA LYS A 433 -21.99 9.38 -6.54
C LYS A 433 -22.97 8.22 -6.56
N LYS A 434 -23.43 7.78 -7.74
CA LYS A 434 -24.34 6.63 -7.87
C LYS A 434 -23.71 5.35 -7.31
N LEU A 435 -22.44 5.08 -7.61
CA LEU A 435 -21.70 3.95 -7.07
C LEU A 435 -21.65 4.00 -5.54
N SER A 436 -21.32 5.16 -4.95
CA SER A 436 -21.27 5.30 -3.49
C SER A 436 -22.61 4.99 -2.82
N GLN A 437 -23.73 5.37 -3.42
CA GLN A 437 -25.08 5.10 -2.90
C GLN A 437 -25.49 3.63 -3.03
N GLN A 438 -25.08 2.96 -4.11
CA GLN A 438 -25.40 1.55 -4.34
C GLN A 438 -24.69 0.61 -3.35
N VAL A 439 -23.50 0.99 -2.88
CA VAL A 439 -22.71 0.16 -1.95
C VAL A 439 -23.15 0.30 -0.49
N THR A 440 -23.82 1.40 -0.12
CA THR A 440 -24.35 1.58 1.24
C THR A 440 -25.40 0.52 1.60
N PHE A 441 -26.28 0.14 0.68
CA PHE A 441 -27.40 -0.80 0.93
C PHE A 441 -27.00 -2.25 1.29
N PRO A 442 -26.06 -2.91 0.57
CA PRO A 442 -25.58 -4.24 0.94
C PRO A 442 -24.63 -4.24 2.14
N SER A 443 -23.92 -3.13 2.40
CA SER A 443 -22.87 -3.09 3.42
C SER A 443 -23.42 -3.36 4.84
N ASP A 444 -24.60 -2.86 5.19
CA ASP A 444 -25.22 -3.08 6.50
C ASP A 444 -25.58 -4.55 6.72
N LEU A 445 -26.00 -5.27 5.67
CA LEU A 445 -26.38 -6.69 5.78
C LEU A 445 -25.16 -7.64 5.82
N PHE A 446 -24.09 -7.30 5.08
CA PHE A 446 -22.86 -8.09 5.03
C PHE A 446 -21.96 -7.84 6.24
N MET A 447 -21.90 -6.60 6.75
CA MET A 447 -21.07 -6.28 7.92
C MET A 447 -21.55 -6.98 9.19
N ASP A 448 -22.86 -7.17 9.39
CA ASP A 448 -23.39 -7.91 10.55
C ASP A 448 -23.01 -9.41 10.54
N VAL A 449 -22.72 -9.99 9.37
CA VAL A 449 -22.32 -11.40 9.22
C VAL A 449 -20.81 -11.61 9.43
N TYR A 450 -19.98 -10.65 8.99
CA TYR A 450 -18.51 -10.76 9.01
C TYR A 450 -17.83 -9.98 10.14
N ILE A 451 -18.45 -8.93 10.68
CA ILE A 451 -18.02 -8.20 11.88
C ILE A 451 -18.64 -8.87 13.12
N TYR A 452 -18.34 -10.14 13.34
CA TYR A 452 -18.41 -10.64 14.71
C TYR A 452 -17.15 -10.20 15.42
N CYS A 453 -17.30 -9.27 16.36
CA CYS A 453 -16.26 -8.83 17.29
C CYS A 453 -15.52 -10.04 17.89
N LEU A 454 -14.38 -10.40 17.28
CA LEU A 454 -13.45 -11.44 17.75
C LEU A 454 -13.09 -11.26 19.22
N TYR A 455 -13.09 -10.02 19.71
CA TYR A 455 -12.77 -9.68 21.11
C TYR A 455 -13.76 -10.20 22.16
N ARG A 456 -15.05 -10.34 21.83
CA ARG A 456 -16.08 -10.73 22.82
C ARG A 456 -16.58 -12.16 22.67
N TYR A 457 -16.39 -12.75 21.48
CA TYR A 457 -16.92 -14.08 21.18
C TYR A 457 -15.84 -15.16 21.00
N PHE A 458 -14.61 -14.85 20.60
CA PHE A 458 -13.60 -15.91 20.42
C PHE A 458 -13.12 -16.52 21.76
N ILE A 459 -13.13 -15.74 22.84
CA ILE A 459 -12.86 -16.23 24.22
C ILE A 459 -13.97 -17.18 24.73
N ILE A 460 -15.17 -17.14 24.13
CA ILE A 460 -16.31 -18.01 24.52
C ILE A 460 -16.42 -19.23 23.57
N ILE A 461 -15.71 -19.24 22.44
CA ILE A 461 -15.84 -20.26 21.38
C ILE A 461 -14.66 -21.26 21.40
N CYS A 462 -13.58 -20.98 22.14
CA CYS A 462 -12.51 -21.96 22.38
C CYS A 462 -12.70 -22.70 23.70
#